data_AF-A0A7F8R8C0-F1
#
_entry.id   AF-A0A7F8R8C0-F1
#
_cell.length_a   1.000
_cell.length_b   1.000
_cell.length_c   1.000
_cell.angle_alpha   90.00
_cell.angle_beta   90.00
_cell.angle_gamma   90.00
#
_symmetry.space_group_name_H-M   'P 1'
#
loop_
_entity.id
_entity.type
_entity.pdbx_description
1 polymer ?
#
loop_
_entity_poly.entity_id
_entity_poly.type
_entity_poly.pdbx_seq_one_letter_code
_entity_poly.pdbx_strand_id
1 'polypeptide(L)'
;MSVMYGDATVGALREEQAGLKSRLQELQRRWRELRALPYDQVPFQAPAVPLVFRGHTQQGQEAPKWLVSKVRIGYPLSGGSALVTFDDPKVAQRVLQQKEHEIHIEECRLRVQVRALELPMVTTIQVSTQVSRHSVLVSGFPAGLRLGEEELLDKLEIFFGKTRNGGGDVESRELLRGGVVLGFTKDAVAQYLCRVGQFTVPLGKCKCPVRVSPYLSGEIQKAEIAFRPVPQSVLVLNIPDVLDGPELQDILEIHFQKPSRGGGEVEALRVVPPGQRGLAVFTATSG
;
A
#
# COMPACT_ATOMS: atom_id res chain seq x y z
N MET A 1 -53.35 5.05 -37.83
CA MET A 1 -53.20 4.52 -36.45
C MET A 1 -51.78 4.75 -35.92
N SER A 2 -51.28 5.98 -35.79
CA SER A 2 -49.89 6.19 -35.31
C SER A 2 -49.66 7.43 -34.44
N VAL A 3 -50.72 8.14 -34.05
CA VAL A 3 -50.58 9.34 -33.18
C VAL A 3 -50.85 9.02 -31.70
N MET A 4 -51.37 7.83 -31.38
CA MET A 4 -51.79 7.48 -30.01
C MET A 4 -50.70 6.80 -29.15
N TYR A 5 -49.57 6.39 -29.73
CA TYR A 5 -48.49 5.69 -29.00
C TYR A 5 -47.40 6.61 -28.44
N GLY A 6 -47.22 7.81 -29.01
CA GLY A 6 -46.25 8.80 -28.53
C GLY A 6 -46.70 9.50 -27.25
N ASP A 7 -47.98 9.83 -27.13
CA ASP A 7 -48.49 10.57 -25.97
C ASP A 7 -48.54 9.69 -24.70
N ALA A 8 -48.85 8.40 -24.84
CA ALA A 8 -48.87 7.47 -23.71
C ALA A 8 -47.45 7.21 -23.14
N THR A 9 -46.44 7.14 -24.01
CA THR A 9 -45.04 6.95 -23.60
C THR A 9 -44.45 8.22 -22.99
N VAL A 10 -44.76 9.39 -23.55
CA VAL A 10 -44.38 10.69 -22.98
C VAL A 10 -45.10 10.93 -21.64
N GLY A 11 -46.36 10.51 -21.51
CA GLY A 11 -47.11 10.53 -20.25
C GLY A 11 -46.46 9.67 -19.17
N ALA A 12 -46.14 8.41 -19.49
CA ALA A 12 -45.47 7.49 -18.57
C ALA A 12 -44.09 8.02 -18.13
N LEU A 13 -43.30 8.58 -19.04
CA LEU A 13 -42.01 9.18 -18.71
C LEU A 13 -42.14 10.45 -17.85
N ARG A 14 -43.20 11.24 -18.04
CA ARG A 14 -43.48 12.40 -17.18
C ARG A 14 -43.92 11.99 -15.78
N GLU A 15 -44.72 10.93 -15.67
CA GLU A 15 -45.09 10.35 -14.37
C GLU A 15 -43.88 9.75 -13.65
N GLU A 16 -43.00 9.04 -14.38
CA GLU A 16 -41.76 8.52 -13.82
C GLU A 16 -40.81 9.67 -13.40
N GLN A 17 -40.70 10.72 -14.21
CA GLN A 17 -39.92 11.91 -13.88
C GLN A 17 -40.48 12.63 -12.65
N ALA A 18 -41.80 12.71 -12.51
CA ALA A 18 -42.46 13.28 -11.34
C ALA A 18 -42.23 12.40 -10.09
N GLY A 19 -42.32 11.07 -10.23
CA GLY A 19 -42.03 10.11 -9.18
C GLY A 19 -40.58 10.18 -8.71
N LEU A 20 -39.62 10.25 -9.65
CA LEU A 20 -38.20 10.40 -9.34
C LEU A 20 -37.88 11.75 -8.70
N LYS A 21 -38.52 12.85 -9.12
CA LYS A 21 -38.38 14.16 -8.46
C LYS A 21 -38.93 14.14 -7.04
N SER A 22 -40.06 13.47 -6.81
CA SER A 22 -40.63 13.27 -5.48
C SER A 22 -39.70 12.42 -4.61
N ARG A 23 -39.17 11.32 -5.14
CA ARG A 23 -38.17 10.46 -4.48
C ARG A 23 -36.88 11.22 -4.16
N LEU A 24 -36.42 12.09 -5.06
CA LEU A 24 -35.25 12.93 -4.86
C LEU A 24 -35.50 13.96 -3.75
N GLN A 25 -36.66 14.60 -3.72
CA GLN A 25 -37.04 15.51 -2.65
C GLN A 25 -37.18 14.80 -1.30
N GLU A 26 -37.76 13.59 -1.29
CA GLU A 26 -37.85 12.74 -0.11
C GLU A 26 -36.45 12.33 0.36
N LEU A 27 -35.57 11.91 -0.53
CA LEU A 27 -34.18 11.59 -0.22
C LEU A 27 -33.42 12.82 0.27
N GLN A 28 -33.62 14.00 -0.31
CA GLN A 28 -33.03 15.26 0.15
C GLN A 28 -33.59 15.71 1.50
N ARG A 29 -34.85 15.42 1.80
CA ARG A 29 -35.47 15.68 3.10
C ARG A 29 -34.91 14.71 4.13
N ARG A 30 -34.86 13.41 3.82
CA ARG A 30 -34.19 12.38 4.63
C ARG A 30 -32.70 12.69 4.81
N TRP A 31 -32.02 13.24 3.81
CA TRP A 31 -30.62 13.67 3.92
C TRP A 31 -30.48 14.86 4.84
N ARG A 32 -31.42 15.82 4.80
CA ARG A 32 -31.50 16.95 5.74
C ARG A 32 -31.85 16.49 7.14
N GLU A 33 -32.73 15.51 7.30
CA GLU A 33 -33.07 14.86 8.57
C GLU A 33 -31.89 14.02 9.11
N LEU A 34 -31.12 13.35 8.26
CA LEU A 34 -29.85 12.68 8.60
C LEU A 34 -28.73 13.68 8.92
N ARG A 35 -28.76 14.88 8.33
CA ARG A 35 -27.87 16.00 8.68
C ARG A 35 -28.32 16.73 9.95
N ALA A 36 -29.60 16.64 10.30
CA ALA A 36 -30.21 17.21 11.50
C ALA A 36 -30.27 16.22 12.67
N LEU A 37 -30.16 14.92 12.40
CA LEU A 37 -29.62 13.95 13.33
C LEU A 37 -28.23 14.45 13.70
N PRO A 38 -27.95 14.66 14.99
CA PRO A 38 -26.62 15.06 15.39
C PRO A 38 -25.67 13.99 14.86
N TYR A 39 -24.77 14.38 13.96
CA TYR A 39 -23.54 13.63 13.68
C TYR A 39 -22.68 13.51 14.97
N ASP A 40 -23.17 14.04 16.10
CA ASP A 40 -22.63 14.03 17.47
C ASP A 40 -22.85 12.73 18.27
N GLN A 41 -23.11 11.59 17.64
CA GLN A 41 -22.99 10.29 18.35
C GLN A 41 -21.90 9.37 17.80
N VAL A 42 -20.92 9.94 17.09
CA VAL A 42 -19.54 9.51 17.32
C VAL A 42 -18.97 10.53 18.30
N PRO A 43 -18.56 10.16 19.53
CA PRO A 43 -18.22 11.15 20.54
C PRO A 43 -16.90 11.90 20.26
N PHE A 44 -16.34 11.75 19.06
CA PHE A 44 -15.08 12.33 18.62
C PHE A 44 -15.18 12.80 17.19
N GLN A 45 -14.64 13.99 16.94
CA GLN A 45 -14.28 14.37 15.60
C GLN A 45 -13.04 13.57 15.20
N ALA A 46 -13.13 12.83 14.10
CA ALA A 46 -11.95 12.36 13.40
C ALA A 46 -11.04 13.59 13.16
N PRO A 47 -9.71 13.48 13.26
CA PRO A 47 -8.83 14.61 13.02
C PRO A 47 -9.16 15.19 11.64
N ALA A 48 -9.73 16.39 11.63
CA ALA A 48 -9.93 17.15 10.41
C ALA A 48 -8.53 17.39 9.84
N VAL A 49 -8.15 16.64 8.81
CA VAL A 49 -7.02 17.02 7.97
C VAL A 49 -7.41 18.39 7.43
N PRO A 50 -6.68 19.47 7.75
CA PRO A 50 -7.03 20.79 7.25
C PRO A 50 -6.80 20.77 5.75
N LEU A 51 -7.85 20.46 4.98
CA LEU A 51 -7.96 20.77 3.58
C LEU A 51 -8.10 22.29 3.53
N VAL A 52 -6.96 22.98 3.56
CA VAL A 52 -6.92 24.41 3.28
C VAL A 52 -7.28 24.55 1.81
N PHE A 53 -8.55 24.86 1.53
CA PHE A 53 -9.02 25.12 0.19
C PHE A 53 -8.42 26.45 -0.28
N ARG A 54 -7.18 26.42 -0.77
CA ARG A 54 -6.59 27.52 -1.52
C ARG A 54 -7.12 27.41 -2.95
N GLY A 55 -8.33 27.91 -3.15
CA GLY A 55 -9.06 27.84 -4.41
C GLY A 55 -8.17 28.15 -5.62
N HIS A 56 -7.82 27.12 -6.37
CA HIS A 56 -7.33 27.19 -7.74
C HIS A 56 -8.05 26.10 -8.50
N THR A 57 -9.06 26.49 -9.28
CA THR A 57 -9.74 25.64 -10.25
C THR A 57 -8.81 25.42 -11.44
N GLN A 58 -8.04 24.32 -11.42
CA GLN A 58 -7.53 23.71 -12.65
C GLN A 58 -7.66 22.19 -12.53
N GLN A 59 -8.31 21.63 -13.55
CA GLN A 59 -8.60 20.23 -13.85
C GLN A 59 -7.85 19.15 -13.04
N GLY A 60 -8.63 18.25 -12.44
CA GLY A 60 -8.22 16.86 -12.19
C GLY A 60 -7.19 16.66 -11.09
N GLN A 61 -7.57 16.92 -9.84
CA GLN A 61 -6.76 16.51 -8.70
C GLN A 61 -7.03 15.02 -8.42
N GLU A 62 -6.10 14.15 -8.86
CA GLU A 62 -6.07 12.73 -8.45
C GLU A 62 -6.16 12.64 -6.92
N ALA A 63 -7.03 11.74 -6.45
CA ALA A 63 -7.07 11.29 -5.07
C ALA A 63 -5.66 10.95 -4.55
N PRO A 64 -5.38 11.09 -3.24
CA PRO A 64 -4.05 10.86 -2.70
C PRO A 64 -3.52 9.50 -3.18
N LYS A 65 -2.49 9.56 -4.05
CA LYS A 65 -1.75 8.40 -4.50
C LYS A 65 -1.26 7.67 -3.26
N TRP A 66 -1.76 6.45 -3.13
CA TRP A 66 -1.51 5.48 -2.07
C TRP A 66 -0.18 5.69 -1.34
N LEU A 67 -0.24 5.96 -0.04
CA LEU A 67 0.93 6.11 0.83
C LEU A 67 1.53 4.74 1.22
N VAL A 68 1.57 3.78 0.28
CA VAL A 68 2.27 2.51 0.49
C VAL A 68 3.76 2.79 0.43
N SER A 69 4.27 3.20 1.58
CA SER A 69 5.65 3.62 1.75
C SER A 69 6.54 2.37 1.78
N LYS A 70 7.39 2.20 0.76
CA LYS A 70 8.40 1.14 0.62
C LYS A 70 7.86 -0.26 0.29
N VAL A 71 7.15 -0.41 -0.83
CA VAL A 71 6.87 -1.74 -1.40
C VAL A 71 8.19 -2.43 -1.75
N ARG A 72 8.35 -3.68 -1.27
CA ARG A 72 9.45 -4.57 -1.63
C ARG A 72 8.85 -5.89 -2.14
N ILE A 73 9.09 -6.22 -3.40
CA ILE A 73 8.61 -7.46 -4.01
C ILE A 73 9.77 -8.45 -4.03
N GLY A 74 9.63 -9.56 -3.32
CA GLY A 74 10.57 -10.68 -3.39
C GLY A 74 10.16 -11.62 -4.51
N TYR A 75 11.03 -11.82 -5.50
CA TYR A 75 10.83 -12.77 -6.59
C TYR A 75 11.78 -13.97 -6.42
N PRO A 76 11.26 -15.19 -6.24
CA PRO A 76 12.09 -16.38 -6.08
C PRO A 76 12.72 -16.77 -7.42
N LEU A 77 14.04 -16.94 -7.43
CA LEU A 77 14.81 -17.41 -8.59
C LEU A 77 15.18 -18.89 -8.39
N SER A 78 14.84 -19.71 -9.38
CA SER A 78 15.22 -21.12 -9.41
C SER A 78 16.72 -21.30 -9.69
N GLY A 79 17.33 -22.37 -9.18
CA GLY A 79 18.68 -22.74 -9.58
C GLY A 79 18.79 -22.96 -11.10
N GLY A 80 19.92 -22.58 -11.68
CA GLY A 80 20.14 -22.58 -13.14
C GLY A 80 19.44 -21.40 -13.85
N SER A 81 19.27 -20.28 -13.16
CA SER A 81 18.71 -19.05 -13.73
C SER A 81 19.58 -17.83 -13.45
N ALA A 82 19.40 -16.78 -14.24
CA ALA A 82 20.03 -15.49 -13.99
C ALA A 82 19.04 -14.34 -14.23
N LEU A 83 19.19 -13.29 -13.45
CA LEU A 83 18.46 -12.04 -13.64
C LEU A 83 19.41 -11.02 -14.26
N VAL A 84 19.00 -10.45 -15.39
CA VAL A 84 19.74 -9.39 -16.08
C VAL A 84 18.89 -8.13 -16.07
N THR A 85 19.47 -7.01 -15.64
CA THR A 85 18.86 -5.69 -15.65
C THR A 85 19.68 -4.78 -16.55
N PHE A 86 19.03 -4.16 -17.52
CA PHE A 86 19.62 -3.25 -18.48
C PHE A 86 19.33 -1.80 -18.13
N ASP A 87 20.22 -0.90 -18.52
CA ASP A 87 20.02 0.53 -18.32
C ASP A 87 18.82 1.04 -19.15
N ASP A 88 18.76 0.69 -20.45
CA ASP A 88 17.65 1.06 -21.34
C ASP A 88 16.61 -0.08 -21.48
N PRO A 89 15.33 0.14 -21.15
CA PRO A 89 14.26 -0.86 -21.33
C PRO A 89 14.08 -1.33 -22.78
N LYS A 90 14.46 -0.53 -23.78
CA LYS A 90 14.41 -0.96 -25.18
C LYS A 90 15.40 -2.08 -25.48
N VAL A 91 16.50 -2.18 -24.73
CA VAL A 91 17.47 -3.28 -24.84
C VAL A 91 16.79 -4.57 -24.40
N ALA A 92 16.17 -4.58 -23.22
CA ALA A 92 15.44 -5.72 -22.71
C ALA A 92 14.36 -6.21 -23.70
N GLN A 93 13.62 -5.28 -24.31
CA GLN A 93 12.61 -5.62 -25.32
C GLN A 93 13.22 -6.29 -26.56
N ARG A 94 14.39 -5.83 -27.05
CA ARG A 94 15.09 -6.45 -28.18
C ARG A 94 15.61 -7.84 -27.83
N VAL A 95 16.21 -7.99 -26.64
CA VAL A 95 16.66 -9.31 -26.16
C VAL A 95 15.48 -10.28 -26.07
N LEU A 96 14.32 -9.83 -25.60
CA LEU A 96 13.10 -10.65 -25.53
C LEU A 96 12.51 -11.07 -26.90
N GLN A 97 12.86 -10.40 -28.00
CA GLN A 97 12.47 -10.84 -29.34
C GLN A 97 13.14 -12.17 -29.71
N GLN A 98 14.33 -12.43 -29.15
CA GLN A 98 15.05 -13.67 -29.31
C GLN A 98 14.94 -14.51 -28.03
N LYS A 99 14.01 -15.47 -27.99
CA LYS A 99 13.77 -16.29 -26.80
C LYS A 99 14.88 -17.29 -26.49
N GLU A 100 15.68 -17.68 -27.47
CA GLU A 100 16.77 -18.63 -27.31
C GLU A 100 18.09 -18.02 -27.76
N HIS A 101 19.07 -18.06 -26.86
CA HIS A 101 20.43 -17.61 -27.12
C HIS A 101 21.39 -18.79 -27.03
N GLU A 102 22.21 -18.94 -28.07
CA GLU A 102 23.36 -19.86 -28.05
C GLU A 102 24.62 -19.04 -27.76
N ILE A 103 25.26 -19.35 -26.62
CA ILE A 103 26.48 -18.72 -26.14
C ILE A 103 27.63 -19.68 -26.42
N HIS A 104 28.61 -19.24 -27.21
CA HIS A 104 29.80 -20.02 -27.52
C HIS A 104 30.89 -19.71 -26.52
N ILE A 105 31.37 -20.75 -25.82
CA ILE A 105 32.42 -20.68 -24.80
C ILE A 105 33.45 -21.71 -25.19
N GLU A 106 34.54 -21.29 -25.83
CA GLU A 106 35.64 -22.15 -26.29
C GLU A 106 35.16 -23.48 -26.91
N GLU A 107 35.22 -24.59 -26.17
CA GLU A 107 34.86 -25.94 -26.61
C GLU A 107 33.37 -26.32 -26.37
N CYS A 108 32.60 -25.46 -25.70
CA CYS A 108 31.23 -25.70 -25.26
C CYS A 108 30.22 -24.70 -25.85
N ARG A 109 28.95 -25.12 -25.87
CA ARG A 109 27.82 -24.27 -26.30
C ARG A 109 26.74 -24.26 -25.23
N LEU A 110 26.49 -23.09 -24.67
CA LEU A 110 25.40 -22.86 -23.72
C LEU A 110 24.14 -22.49 -24.49
N ARG A 111 23.04 -23.21 -24.26
CA ARG A 111 21.71 -22.83 -24.75
C ARG A 111 20.88 -22.32 -23.59
N VAL A 112 20.60 -21.03 -23.62
CA VAL A 112 19.81 -20.36 -22.56
C VAL A 112 18.54 -19.79 -23.14
N GLN A 113 17.50 -19.78 -22.32
CA GLN A 113 16.19 -19.22 -22.68
C GLN A 113 15.96 -17.89 -21.97
N VAL A 114 15.52 -16.88 -22.69
CA VAL A 114 15.18 -15.57 -22.12
C VAL A 114 13.67 -15.41 -22.07
N ARG A 115 13.16 -14.99 -20.91
CA ARG A 115 11.75 -14.71 -20.67
C ARG A 115 11.59 -13.33 -20.02
N ALA A 116 10.44 -12.71 -20.27
CA ALA A 116 10.08 -11.47 -19.60
C ALA A 116 9.90 -11.75 -18.11
N LEU A 117 10.43 -10.87 -17.26
CA LEU A 117 10.18 -10.92 -15.84
C LEU A 117 8.84 -10.25 -15.55
N GLU A 118 7.92 -10.97 -14.94
CA GLU A 118 6.63 -10.42 -14.50
C GLU A 118 6.53 -10.45 -12.97
N LEU A 119 6.22 -9.29 -12.37
CA LEU A 119 6.06 -9.14 -10.93
C LEU A 119 4.58 -9.02 -10.57
N PRO A 120 4.13 -9.67 -9.48
CA PRO A 120 2.79 -9.47 -8.94
C PRO A 120 2.71 -8.07 -8.31
N MET A 121 1.99 -7.17 -8.96
CA MET A 121 1.74 -5.82 -8.45
C MET A 121 0.31 -5.69 -7.94
N VAL A 122 0.15 -5.12 -6.74
CA VAL A 122 -1.16 -4.79 -6.21
C VAL A 122 -1.67 -3.54 -6.93
N THR A 123 -2.76 -3.68 -7.66
CA THR A 123 -3.32 -2.60 -8.52
C THR A 123 -4.44 -1.86 -7.82
N THR A 124 -5.29 -2.59 -7.10
CA THR A 124 -6.43 -2.04 -6.38
C THR A 124 -6.42 -2.57 -4.96
N ILE A 125 -6.57 -1.68 -3.97
CA ILE A 125 -6.82 -2.05 -2.58
C ILE A 125 -8.10 -1.34 -2.16
N GLN A 126 -9.08 -2.09 -1.67
CA GLN A 126 -10.25 -1.54 -1.02
C GLN A 126 -10.09 -1.73 0.48
N VAL A 127 -10.08 -0.63 1.21
CA VAL A 127 -9.94 -0.62 2.67
C VAL A 127 -11.24 -0.10 3.26
N SER A 128 -11.89 -0.88 4.10
CA SER A 128 -12.92 -0.34 4.99
C SER A 128 -12.27 0.26 6.21
N THR A 129 -12.62 1.50 6.50
CA THR A 129 -12.17 2.18 7.70
C THR A 129 -13.32 2.24 8.69
N GLN A 130 -13.10 1.77 9.92
CA GLN A 130 -14.06 1.86 11.01
C GLN A 130 -13.40 2.50 12.23
N VAL A 131 -14.13 3.40 12.89
CA VAL A 131 -13.71 3.96 14.17
C VAL A 131 -13.84 2.87 15.24
N SER A 132 -12.74 2.53 15.91
CA SER A 132 -12.79 1.66 17.08
C SER A 132 -13.52 2.37 18.22
N ARG A 133 -14.43 1.66 18.88
CA ARG A 133 -15.19 2.19 20.02
C ARG A 133 -14.46 2.01 21.34
N HIS A 134 -13.51 1.09 21.39
CA HIS A 134 -12.75 0.72 22.59
C HIS A 134 -11.27 1.04 22.50
N SER A 135 -10.75 1.46 21.33
CA SER A 135 -9.33 1.79 21.14
C SER A 135 -9.10 3.27 20.88
N VAL A 136 -7.98 3.78 21.39
CA VAL A 136 -7.52 5.15 21.18
C VAL A 136 -6.11 5.16 20.62
N LEU A 137 -5.80 6.16 19.79
CA LEU A 137 -4.46 6.45 19.30
C LEU A 137 -3.85 7.57 20.14
N VAL A 138 -2.74 7.25 20.81
CA VAL A 138 -1.89 8.21 21.52
C VAL A 138 -0.73 8.62 20.61
N SER A 139 -0.60 9.93 20.36
CA SER A 139 0.40 10.49 19.44
C SER A 139 1.00 11.79 20.00
N GLY A 140 1.97 12.37 19.28
CA GLY A 140 2.62 13.62 19.69
C GLY A 140 3.82 13.44 20.63
N PHE A 141 4.43 12.25 20.62
CA PHE A 141 5.65 11.99 21.39
C PHE A 141 6.82 12.86 20.89
N PRO A 142 7.66 13.39 21.78
CA PRO A 142 8.79 14.22 21.37
C PRO A 142 9.86 13.37 20.65
N ALA A 143 10.42 13.90 19.56
CA ALA A 143 11.40 13.18 18.73
C ALA A 143 12.70 12.79 19.47
N GLY A 144 12.97 13.37 20.65
CA GLY A 144 14.13 13.07 21.49
C GLY A 144 13.84 12.18 22.71
N LEU A 145 12.67 11.51 22.75
CA LEU A 145 12.30 10.65 23.87
C LEU A 145 13.25 9.45 23.98
N ARG A 146 14.05 9.40 25.05
CA ARG A 146 14.97 8.29 25.34
C ARG A 146 14.28 7.16 26.11
N LEU A 147 13.20 6.62 25.55
CA LEU A 147 12.51 5.45 26.10
C LEU A 147 12.54 4.33 25.07
N GLY A 148 12.75 3.09 25.53
CA GLY A 148 12.54 1.92 24.69
C GLY A 148 11.06 1.73 24.36
N GLU A 149 10.77 0.94 23.32
CA GLU A 149 9.40 0.67 22.86
C GLU A 149 8.52 0.10 23.98
N GLU A 150 8.99 -0.96 24.65
CA GLU A 150 8.27 -1.57 25.78
C GLU A 150 8.12 -0.61 26.97
N GLU A 151 9.14 0.20 27.27
CA GLU A 151 9.07 1.15 28.37
C GLU A 151 8.04 2.26 28.11
N LEU A 152 7.90 2.69 26.85
CA LEU A 152 6.86 3.63 26.45
C LEU A 152 5.47 3.01 26.62
N LEU A 153 5.27 1.78 26.13
CA LEU A 153 4.01 1.05 26.24
C LEU A 153 3.61 0.85 27.71
N ASP A 154 4.52 0.38 28.55
CA ASP A 154 4.29 0.18 29.99
C ASP A 154 3.89 1.49 30.68
N LYS A 155 4.58 2.60 30.41
CA LYS A 155 4.24 3.89 31.03
C LYS A 155 2.88 4.39 30.60
N LEU A 156 2.53 4.22 29.33
CA LEU A 156 1.23 4.63 28.80
C LEU A 156 0.11 3.76 29.37
N GLU A 157 0.30 2.46 29.44
CA GLU A 157 -0.63 1.53 30.08
C GLU A 157 -0.85 1.88 31.56
N ILE A 158 0.21 2.11 32.33
CA ILE A 158 0.10 2.50 33.74
C ILE A 158 -0.59 3.85 33.90
N PHE A 159 -0.40 4.79 32.96
CA PHE A 159 -1.02 6.11 33.03
C PHE A 159 -2.51 6.03 32.69
N PHE A 160 -2.85 5.43 31.56
CA PHE A 160 -4.23 5.31 31.07
C PHE A 160 -4.99 4.14 31.71
N GLY A 161 -4.33 3.28 32.48
CA GLY A 161 -4.95 2.27 33.33
C GLY A 161 -5.59 2.86 34.59
N LYS A 162 -5.20 4.06 35.00
CA LYS A 162 -5.66 4.66 36.25
C LYS A 162 -6.96 5.44 36.04
N THR A 163 -7.99 5.05 36.78
CA THR A 163 -9.29 5.74 36.82
C THR A 163 -9.19 7.22 37.20
N ARG A 164 -8.20 7.61 38.03
CA ARG A 164 -7.93 9.02 38.38
C ARG A 164 -7.60 9.92 37.18
N ASN A 165 -7.08 9.32 36.11
CA ASN A 165 -6.76 10.00 34.86
C ASN A 165 -7.91 9.90 33.84
N GLY A 166 -9.08 9.40 34.26
CA GLY A 166 -10.19 9.04 33.37
C GLY A 166 -9.92 7.80 32.53
N GLY A 167 -8.89 7.03 32.91
CA GLY A 167 -8.50 5.78 32.31
C GLY A 167 -9.29 4.56 32.83
N GLY A 168 -8.88 3.37 32.45
CA GLY A 168 -9.47 2.10 32.87
C GLY A 168 -8.66 0.91 32.37
N ASP A 169 -9.14 -0.30 32.66
CA ASP A 169 -8.38 -1.52 32.34
C ASP A 169 -8.04 -1.61 30.85
N VAL A 170 -6.75 -1.73 30.56
CA VAL A 170 -6.19 -1.82 29.22
C VAL A 170 -6.16 -3.29 28.83
N GLU A 171 -6.78 -3.63 27.71
CA GLU A 171 -6.86 -4.98 27.17
C GLU A 171 -5.77 -5.24 26.12
N SER A 172 -5.41 -4.21 25.34
CA SER A 172 -4.41 -4.34 24.27
C SER A 172 -3.55 -3.09 24.13
N ARG A 173 -2.30 -3.28 23.70
CA ARG A 173 -1.34 -2.22 23.43
C ARG A 173 -0.54 -2.55 22.17
N GLU A 174 -0.46 -1.59 21.25
CA GLU A 174 0.24 -1.77 19.97
C GLU A 174 1.01 -0.49 19.62
N LEU A 175 2.29 -0.65 19.25
CA LEU A 175 3.10 0.47 18.77
C LEU A 175 2.99 0.58 17.24
N LEU A 176 2.54 1.75 16.74
CA LEU A 176 2.44 2.07 15.33
C LEU A 176 3.49 3.11 14.91
N ARG A 177 3.73 3.23 13.60
CA ARG A 177 4.57 4.30 13.04
C ARG A 177 3.93 5.66 13.29
N GLY A 178 4.31 6.31 14.39
CA GLY A 178 3.84 7.65 14.78
C GLY A 178 2.91 7.71 15.99
N GLY A 179 2.61 6.57 16.64
CA GLY A 179 1.74 6.56 17.81
C GLY A 179 1.65 5.21 18.51
N VAL A 180 0.92 5.17 19.63
CA VAL A 180 0.59 3.95 20.37
C VAL A 180 -0.92 3.79 20.39
N VAL A 181 -1.42 2.61 20.05
CA VAL A 181 -2.82 2.24 20.18
C VAL A 181 -3.01 1.55 21.52
N LEU A 182 -3.99 2.01 22.30
CA LEU A 182 -4.42 1.36 23.53
C LEU A 182 -5.88 0.95 23.38
N GLY A 183 -6.18 -0.34 23.60
CA GLY A 183 -7.53 -0.88 23.70
C GLY A 183 -7.95 -1.02 25.16
N PHE A 184 -9.18 -0.64 25.47
CA PHE A 184 -9.74 -0.69 26.83
C PHE A 184 -10.93 -1.65 26.89
N THR A 185 -11.10 -2.31 28.04
CA THR A 185 -12.24 -3.23 28.24
C THR A 185 -13.60 -2.54 28.20
N LYS A 186 -13.65 -1.23 28.48
CA LYS A 186 -14.88 -0.42 28.48
C LYS A 186 -14.83 0.68 27.42
N ASP A 187 -15.76 0.65 26.49
CA ASP A 187 -15.94 1.69 25.45
C ASP A 187 -16.00 3.10 26.06
N ALA A 188 -16.67 3.27 27.19
CA ALA A 188 -16.82 4.57 27.86
C ALA A 188 -15.46 5.22 28.23
N VAL A 189 -14.42 4.42 28.48
CA VAL A 189 -13.07 4.92 28.79
C VAL A 189 -12.41 5.49 27.54
N ALA A 190 -12.34 4.70 26.46
CA ALA A 190 -11.83 5.16 25.18
C ALA A 190 -12.59 6.42 24.72
N GLN A 191 -13.90 6.45 24.99
CA GLN A 191 -14.72 7.58 24.67
C GLN A 191 -14.41 8.82 25.52
N TYR A 192 -14.20 8.66 26.81
CA TYR A 192 -13.81 9.78 27.66
C TYR A 192 -12.45 10.35 27.24
N LEU A 193 -11.47 9.47 27.01
CA LEU A 193 -10.11 9.86 26.68
C LEU A 193 -10.03 10.65 25.37
N CYS A 194 -10.76 10.23 24.33
CA CYS A 194 -10.77 10.94 23.06
C CYS A 194 -11.53 12.30 23.15
N ARG A 195 -12.48 12.46 24.09
CA ARG A 195 -13.15 13.76 24.35
C ARG A 195 -12.20 14.76 24.99
N VAL A 196 -11.37 14.29 25.95
CA VAL A 196 -10.36 15.14 26.60
C VAL A 196 -9.24 15.50 25.61
N GLY A 197 -8.80 14.54 24.80
CA GLY A 197 -7.97 14.77 23.62
C GLY A 197 -6.50 15.14 23.87
N GLN A 198 -6.16 15.75 25.00
CA GLN A 198 -4.78 16.08 25.38
C GLN A 198 -4.50 15.69 26.82
N PHE A 199 -3.37 15.02 27.03
CA PHE A 199 -2.92 14.57 28.33
C PHE A 199 -1.45 14.90 28.54
N THR A 200 -1.06 15.13 29.78
CA THR A 200 0.35 15.26 30.15
C THR A 200 0.79 13.97 30.84
N VAL A 201 1.59 13.17 30.14
CA VAL A 201 2.04 11.87 30.65
C VAL A 201 3.48 11.98 31.17
N PRO A 202 3.78 11.47 32.37
CA PRO A 202 5.15 11.35 32.84
C PRO A 202 5.86 10.23 32.07
N LEU A 203 6.68 10.62 31.09
CA LEU A 203 7.47 9.72 30.25
C LEU A 203 8.95 9.85 30.66
N GLY A 204 9.39 8.95 31.54
CA GLY A 204 10.74 8.98 32.10
C GLY A 204 10.93 10.16 33.04
N LYS A 205 11.85 11.08 32.71
CA LYS A 205 12.11 12.30 33.49
C LYS A 205 11.31 13.53 33.01
N CYS A 206 10.62 13.43 31.86
CA CYS A 206 9.78 14.52 31.35
C CYS A 206 8.31 14.31 31.69
N LYS A 207 7.58 15.41 31.86
CA LYS A 207 6.14 15.44 31.64
C LYS A 207 5.92 15.93 30.22
N CYS A 208 5.40 15.05 29.39
CA CYS A 208 5.34 15.26 27.96
C CYS A 208 3.85 15.32 27.53
N PRO A 209 3.44 16.37 26.79
CA PRO A 209 2.07 16.46 26.29
C PRO A 209 1.88 15.43 25.17
N VAL A 210 0.82 14.65 25.26
CA VAL A 210 0.41 13.66 24.27
C VAL A 210 -1.02 13.96 23.83
N ARG A 211 -1.31 13.68 22.56
CA ARG A 211 -2.65 13.78 21.99
C ARG A 211 -3.29 12.40 21.96
N VAL A 212 -4.53 12.32 22.41
CA VAL A 212 -5.36 11.12 22.29
C VAL A 212 -6.44 11.40 21.25
N SER A 213 -6.56 10.51 20.27
CA SER A 213 -7.55 10.60 19.20
C SER A 213 -8.20 9.24 18.96
N PRO A 214 -9.36 9.17 18.31
CA PRO A 214 -9.98 7.90 17.96
C PRO A 214 -9.05 7.04 17.12
N TYR A 215 -9.00 5.75 17.41
CA TYR A 215 -8.31 4.81 16.55
C TYR A 215 -9.21 4.42 15.37
N LEU A 216 -8.68 4.52 14.16
CA LEU A 216 -9.33 4.06 12.94
C LEU A 216 -8.71 2.73 12.55
N SER A 217 -9.47 1.65 12.69
CA SER A 217 -9.07 0.36 12.16
C SER A 217 -9.36 0.33 10.66
N GLY A 218 -8.35 -0.03 9.87
CA GLY A 218 -8.46 -0.23 8.44
C GLY A 218 -8.36 -1.71 8.12
N GLU A 219 -9.43 -2.30 7.61
CA GLU A 219 -9.42 -3.69 7.13
C GLU A 219 -9.38 -3.72 5.61
N ILE A 220 -8.46 -4.50 5.04
CA ILE A 220 -8.38 -4.71 3.59
C ILE A 220 -9.52 -5.67 3.21
N GLN A 221 -10.53 -5.15 2.52
CA GLN A 221 -11.66 -5.96 2.03
C GLN A 221 -11.34 -6.65 0.71
N LYS A 222 -10.60 -5.96 -0.15
CA LYS A 222 -10.25 -6.47 -1.47
C LYS A 222 -8.85 -6.00 -1.85
N ALA A 223 -8.06 -6.92 -2.38
CA ALA A 223 -6.80 -6.60 -3.04
C ALA A 223 -6.77 -7.32 -4.39
N GLU A 224 -6.55 -6.56 -5.47
CA GLU A 224 -6.40 -7.11 -6.81
C GLU A 224 -4.93 -7.09 -7.21
N ILE A 225 -4.43 -8.25 -7.62
CA ILE A 225 -3.05 -8.44 -8.05
C ILE A 225 -3.05 -8.62 -9.56
N ALA A 226 -2.25 -7.83 -10.26
CA ALA A 226 -1.96 -8.00 -11.67
C ALA A 226 -0.48 -8.24 -11.88
N PHE A 227 -0.14 -9.16 -12.76
CA PHE A 227 1.25 -9.38 -13.16
C PHE A 227 1.65 -8.30 -14.17
N ARG A 228 2.75 -7.60 -13.88
CA ARG A 228 3.28 -6.54 -14.74
C ARG A 228 4.71 -6.88 -15.15
N PRO A 229 5.06 -6.71 -16.43
CA PRO A 229 6.42 -6.93 -16.88
C PRO A 229 7.33 -5.85 -16.30
N VAL A 230 8.54 -6.24 -15.90
CA VAL A 230 9.61 -5.30 -15.51
C VAL A 230 10.34 -4.91 -16.78
N PRO A 231 10.19 -3.66 -17.26
CA PRO A 231 10.61 -3.29 -18.60
C PRO A 231 12.13 -3.34 -18.82
N GLN A 232 12.92 -3.21 -17.76
CA GLN A 232 14.39 -3.21 -17.80
C GLN A 232 15.01 -4.57 -17.48
N SER A 233 14.25 -5.53 -16.95
CA SER A 233 14.80 -6.80 -16.47
C SER A 233 14.28 -8.00 -17.25
N VAL A 234 15.17 -8.96 -17.51
CA VAL A 234 14.84 -10.23 -18.16
C VAL A 234 15.35 -11.39 -17.33
N LEU A 235 14.63 -12.50 -17.41
CA LEU A 235 15.00 -13.75 -16.76
C LEU A 235 15.65 -14.69 -17.77
N VAL A 236 16.86 -15.14 -17.47
CA VAL A 236 17.60 -16.14 -18.23
C VAL A 236 17.44 -17.49 -17.52
N LEU A 237 17.02 -18.50 -18.26
CA LEU A 237 16.68 -19.84 -17.79
C LEU A 237 17.48 -20.91 -18.51
N ASN A 238 17.45 -22.13 -17.96
CA ASN A 238 18.15 -23.31 -18.47
C ASN A 238 19.65 -23.12 -18.55
N ILE A 239 20.25 -22.47 -17.54
CA ILE A 239 21.69 -22.31 -17.47
C ILE A 239 22.29 -23.64 -16.96
N PRO A 240 23.10 -24.34 -17.77
CA PRO A 240 23.69 -25.62 -17.40
C PRO A 240 24.80 -25.45 -16.36
N ASP A 241 25.01 -26.51 -15.56
CA ASP A 241 26.03 -26.57 -14.52
C ASP A 241 27.39 -26.98 -15.09
N VAL A 242 28.00 -26.09 -15.88
CA VAL A 242 29.28 -26.38 -16.58
C VAL A 242 30.37 -25.37 -16.28
N LEU A 243 30.03 -24.26 -15.62
CA LEU A 243 30.93 -23.17 -15.29
C LEU A 243 30.68 -22.72 -13.85
N ASP A 244 31.73 -22.24 -13.21
CA ASP A 244 31.63 -21.66 -11.88
C ASP A 244 30.86 -20.32 -11.93
N GLY A 245 30.19 -19.98 -10.82
CA GLY A 245 29.30 -18.82 -10.73
C GLY A 245 29.88 -17.49 -11.26
N PRO A 246 31.11 -17.10 -10.89
CA PRO A 246 31.73 -15.86 -11.38
C PRO A 246 32.01 -15.87 -12.88
N GLU A 247 32.56 -16.96 -13.42
CA GLU A 247 32.88 -17.09 -14.85
C GLU A 247 31.61 -17.06 -15.71
N LEU A 248 30.58 -17.76 -15.25
CA LEU A 248 29.28 -17.77 -15.88
C LEU A 248 28.63 -16.37 -15.87
N GLN A 249 28.80 -15.62 -14.79
CA GLN A 249 28.32 -14.24 -14.70
C GLN A 249 28.99 -13.35 -15.76
N ASP A 250 30.32 -13.39 -15.85
CA ASP A 250 31.10 -12.60 -16.80
C ASP A 250 30.74 -12.96 -18.26
N ILE A 251 30.62 -14.24 -18.58
CA ILE A 251 30.25 -14.71 -19.92
C ILE A 251 28.85 -14.23 -20.31
N LEU A 252 27.87 -14.35 -19.41
CA LEU A 252 26.52 -13.87 -19.66
C LEU A 252 26.49 -12.36 -19.84
N GLU A 253 27.24 -11.62 -19.01
CA GLU A 253 27.33 -10.17 -19.09
C GLU A 253 27.92 -9.73 -20.44
N ILE A 254 29.05 -10.31 -20.87
CA ILE A 254 29.66 -10.04 -22.18
C ILE A 254 28.69 -10.39 -23.32
N HIS A 255 27.93 -11.49 -23.20
CA HIS A 255 26.96 -11.88 -24.23
C HIS A 255 25.81 -10.87 -24.34
N PHE A 256 25.26 -10.42 -23.22
CA PHE A 256 24.16 -9.45 -23.19
C PHE A 256 24.59 -7.99 -23.38
N GLN A 257 25.89 -7.70 -23.34
CA GLN A 257 26.44 -6.41 -23.77
C GLN A 257 26.61 -6.29 -25.29
N LYS A 258 26.70 -7.41 -26.02
CA LYS A 258 26.94 -7.40 -27.48
C LYS A 258 25.71 -6.90 -28.26
N PRO A 259 25.82 -5.79 -29.03
CA PRO A 259 24.71 -5.27 -29.82
C PRO A 259 24.23 -6.23 -30.92
N SER A 260 25.12 -7.08 -31.43
CA SER A 260 24.81 -8.11 -32.43
C SER A 260 23.82 -9.17 -31.95
N ARG A 261 23.58 -9.26 -30.63
CA ARG A 261 22.59 -10.15 -29.99
C ARG A 261 21.40 -9.40 -29.41
N GLY A 262 21.20 -8.15 -29.83
CA GLY A 262 20.16 -7.27 -29.29
C GLY A 262 20.50 -6.64 -27.94
N GLY A 263 21.70 -6.93 -27.42
CA GLY A 263 22.23 -6.47 -26.13
C GLY A 263 22.54 -4.98 -26.05
N GLY A 264 23.03 -4.55 -24.90
CA GLY A 264 23.33 -3.15 -24.57
C GLY A 264 23.94 -3.03 -23.17
N GLU A 265 23.98 -1.82 -22.62
CA GLU A 265 24.55 -1.60 -21.29
C GLU A 265 23.77 -2.35 -20.20
N VAL A 266 24.49 -3.19 -19.44
CA VAL A 266 23.96 -3.99 -18.34
C VAL A 266 24.22 -3.24 -17.06
N GLU A 267 23.17 -2.93 -16.30
CA GLU A 267 23.27 -2.30 -14.99
C GLU A 267 23.63 -3.33 -13.92
N ALA A 268 22.98 -4.49 -13.97
CA ALA A 268 23.21 -5.57 -13.00
C ALA A 268 22.91 -6.94 -13.59
N LEU A 269 23.76 -7.91 -13.29
CA LEU A 269 23.56 -9.32 -13.61
C LEU A 269 23.82 -10.19 -12.37
N ARG A 270 22.91 -11.12 -12.08
CA ARG A 270 23.06 -12.07 -10.98
C ARG A 270 22.63 -13.46 -11.39
N VAL A 271 23.52 -14.43 -11.20
CA VAL A 271 23.29 -15.85 -11.51
C VAL A 271 22.95 -16.61 -10.23
N VAL A 272 22.00 -17.53 -10.34
CA VAL A 272 21.68 -18.53 -9.32
C VAL A 272 22.11 -19.89 -9.87
N PRO A 273 23.22 -20.46 -9.38
CA PRO A 273 23.71 -21.75 -9.86
C PRO A 273 22.68 -22.88 -9.66
N PRO A 274 22.76 -23.96 -10.45
CA PRO A 274 21.95 -25.17 -10.24
C PRO A 274 22.08 -25.70 -8.80
N GLY A 275 20.99 -26.20 -8.23
CA GLY A 275 20.95 -26.67 -6.84
C GLY A 275 20.84 -25.56 -5.77
N GLN A 276 21.03 -24.29 -6.13
CA GLN A 276 20.82 -23.16 -5.22
C GLN A 276 19.45 -22.48 -5.43
N ARG A 277 19.07 -21.60 -4.51
CA ARG A 277 17.88 -20.75 -4.62
C ARG A 277 18.27 -19.30 -4.37
N GLY A 278 17.79 -18.41 -5.23
CA GLY A 278 18.00 -16.97 -5.09
C GLY A 278 16.70 -16.23 -4.80
N LEU A 279 16.82 -15.01 -4.28
CA LEU A 279 15.70 -14.09 -4.10
C LEU A 279 16.09 -12.72 -4.66
N ALA A 280 15.41 -12.28 -5.71
CA ALA A 280 15.53 -10.93 -6.21
C ALA A 280 14.55 -10.00 -5.47
N VAL A 281 15.01 -8.82 -5.05
CA VAL A 281 14.17 -7.86 -4.32
C VAL A 281 14.00 -6.60 -5.16
N PHE A 282 12.76 -6.34 -5.57
CA PHE A 282 12.38 -5.16 -6.36
C PHE A 282 11.75 -4.10 -5.47
N THR A 283 12.01 -2.84 -5.77
CA THR A 283 11.47 -1.68 -5.05
C THR A 283 10.75 -0.75 -6.01
N ALA A 284 10.01 0.23 -5.48
CA ALA A 284 9.22 1.16 -6.30
C ALA A 284 10.04 2.00 -7.32
N THR A 285 11.37 2.05 -7.19
CA THR A 285 12.27 2.75 -8.12
C THR A 285 12.96 1.82 -9.12
N SER A 286 12.83 0.50 -8.95
CA SER A 286 13.56 -0.51 -9.72
C SER A 286 12.64 -1.53 -10.39
N GLY A 287 11.37 -1.18 -10.60
CA GLY A 287 10.34 -2.03 -11.21
C GLY A 287 9.32 -1.24 -12.01
#